data_AF-A0A4W5KJG0-F1
#
_entry.id   AF-A0A4W5KJG0-F1
#
_cell.length_a   1.000
_cell.length_b   1.000
_cell.length_c   1.000
_cell.angle_alpha   90.00
_cell.angle_beta   90.00
_cell.angle_gamma   90.00
#
_symmetry.space_group_name_H-M   'P 1'
#
loop_
_entity.id
_entity.type
_entity.pdbx_description
1 polymer ?
#
loop_
_entity_poly.entity_id
_entity_poly.type
_entity_poly.pdbx_seq_one_letter_code
_entity_poly.pdbx_strand_id
1 'polypeptide(L)'
;LYYWVCTYTRIKLELLHEDINYPLNKCFCRNILTLLNTFDLPEGNVTESNYDQVLHSLNGTYPEVIQGLNLKTCDLNSFLSEGVEGTGLAFIVFTEAITKMPVSPVWSVLFFIMLFCLGLSSMFGNIEGVLVPLQDLGVFPKSWPKEAIAGEIR
;
A
#
# COMPACT_ATOMS: atom_id res chain seq x y z
N LEU A 1 15.33 15.02 -20.28
CA LEU A 1 15.29 14.11 -19.13
C LEU A 1 14.38 14.62 -18.01
N TYR A 2 14.64 15.77 -17.38
CA TYR A 2 13.82 16.30 -16.26
C TYR A 2 12.34 16.48 -16.58
N TYR A 3 12.00 17.08 -17.73
CA TYR A 3 10.59 17.23 -18.16
C TYR A 3 9.92 15.88 -18.42
N TRP A 4 10.65 14.91 -18.96
CA TRP A 4 10.15 13.57 -19.22
C TRP A 4 9.90 12.82 -17.91
N VAL A 5 10.82 12.92 -16.95
CA VAL A 5 10.63 12.38 -15.59
C VAL A 5 9.45 13.06 -14.89
N CYS A 6 9.29 14.38 -15.01
CA CYS A 6 8.19 15.11 -14.34
C CYS A 6 6.81 14.77 -14.93
N THR A 7 6.68 14.72 -16.27
CA THR A 7 5.46 14.29 -16.94
C THR A 7 5.16 12.81 -16.67
N TYR A 8 6.18 11.96 -16.66
CA TYR A 8 6.04 10.54 -16.36
C TYR A 8 5.63 10.32 -14.90
N THR A 9 6.21 11.05 -13.94
CA THR A 9 5.83 10.99 -12.52
C THR A 9 4.40 11.49 -12.30
N ARG A 10 3.96 12.54 -13.01
CA ARG A 10 2.57 13.03 -12.93
C ARG A 10 1.58 12.00 -13.46
N ILE A 11 1.82 11.46 -14.66
CA ILE A 11 0.97 10.40 -15.24
C ILE A 11 0.98 9.16 -14.35
N LYS A 12 2.12 8.83 -13.74
CA LYS A 12 2.24 7.72 -12.81
C LYS A 12 1.49 7.96 -11.49
N LEU A 13 1.39 9.21 -11.02
CA LEU A 13 0.62 9.57 -9.84
C LEU A 13 -0.89 9.44 -10.08
N GLU A 14 -1.36 9.84 -11.27
CA GLU A 14 -2.75 9.65 -11.70
C GLU A 14 -3.10 8.15 -11.81
N LEU A 15 -2.21 7.34 -12.40
CA LEU A 15 -2.40 5.88 -12.46
C LEU A 15 -2.34 5.22 -11.08
N LEU A 16 -1.44 5.67 -10.20
CA LEU A 16 -1.40 5.24 -8.80
C LEU A 16 -2.70 5.55 -8.06
N HIS A 17 -3.32 6.70 -8.34
CA HIS A 17 -4.59 7.06 -7.73
C HIS A 17 -5.70 6.10 -8.14
N GLU A 18 -5.72 5.66 -9.41
CA GLU A 18 -6.68 4.67 -9.90
C GLU A 18 -6.41 3.26 -9.32
N ASP A 19 -5.13 2.86 -9.21
CA ASP A 19 -4.72 1.59 -8.59
C ASP A 19 -4.99 1.54 -7.07
N ILE A 20 -4.91 2.67 -6.35
CA ILE A 20 -5.25 2.74 -4.92
C ILE A 20 -6.75 2.49 -4.68
N ASN A 21 -7.60 2.91 -5.61
CA ASN A 21 -9.05 2.69 -5.53
C ASN A 21 -9.46 1.29 -6.04
N TYR A 22 -8.55 0.54 -6.68
CA TYR A 22 -8.81 -0.83 -7.15
C TYR A 22 -9.43 -1.78 -6.10
N PRO A 23 -8.91 -1.93 -4.87
CA PRO A 23 -9.51 -2.81 -3.86
C PRO A 23 -10.94 -2.38 -3.48
N LEU A 24 -11.20 -1.07 -3.42
CA LEU A 24 -12.52 -0.51 -3.16
C LEU A 24 -13.50 -0.86 -4.30
N ASN A 25 -13.10 -0.61 -5.55
CA ASN A 25 -13.91 -0.93 -6.73
C ASN A 25 -14.23 -2.42 -6.82
N LYS A 26 -13.24 -3.28 -6.53
CA LYS A 26 -13.43 -4.73 -6.51
C LYS A 26 -14.44 -5.18 -5.43
N CYS A 27 -14.44 -4.52 -4.27
CA CYS A 27 -15.42 -4.76 -3.21
C CYS A 27 -16.84 -4.41 -3.68
N PHE A 28 -17.03 -3.21 -4.26
CA PHE A 28 -18.32 -2.78 -4.80
C PHE A 28 -18.82 -3.71 -5.92
N CYS A 29 -17.98 -4.05 -6.90
CA CYS A 29 -18.35 -4.97 -7.97
C CYS A 29 -18.83 -6.32 -7.43
N ARG A 30 -18.18 -6.87 -6.39
CA ARG A 30 -18.58 -8.16 -5.80
C ARG A 30 -19.92 -8.06 -5.07
N ASN A 31 -20.15 -7.00 -4.31
CA ASN A 31 -21.42 -6.77 -3.64
C ASN A 31 -22.56 -6.54 -4.63
N ILE A 32 -22.36 -5.67 -5.62
CA ILE A 32 -23.33 -5.38 -6.68
C ILE A 32 -23.68 -6.66 -7.43
N LEU A 33 -22.69 -7.44 -7.86
CA LEU A 33 -22.93 -8.70 -8.57
C LEU A 33 -23.72 -9.70 -7.72
N THR A 34 -23.46 -9.75 -6.41
CA THR A 34 -24.20 -10.62 -5.49
C THR A 34 -25.66 -10.19 -5.40
N LEU A 35 -25.92 -8.87 -5.31
CA LEU A 35 -27.27 -8.32 -5.33
C LEU A 35 -27.99 -8.58 -6.66
N LEU A 36 -27.34 -8.31 -7.80
CA LEU A 36 -27.92 -8.52 -9.12
C LEU A 36 -28.34 -9.98 -9.32
N ASN A 37 -27.50 -10.94 -8.94
CA ASN A 37 -27.81 -12.37 -9.05
C ASN A 37 -28.89 -12.83 -8.05
N THR A 38 -28.98 -12.21 -6.87
CA THR A 38 -29.97 -12.60 -5.86
C THR A 38 -31.37 -12.10 -6.21
N PHE A 39 -31.45 -10.89 -6.74
CA PHE A 39 -32.71 -10.21 -7.05
C PHE A 39 -33.07 -10.26 -8.54
N ASP A 40 -32.30 -10.98 -9.36
CA ASP A 40 -32.46 -11.12 -10.82
C ASP A 40 -32.59 -9.76 -11.53
N LEU A 41 -31.74 -8.80 -11.12
CA LEU A 41 -31.75 -7.44 -11.66
C LEU A 41 -30.85 -7.35 -12.90
N PRO A 42 -31.22 -6.53 -13.91
CA PRO A 42 -30.39 -6.32 -15.08
C PRO A 42 -29.08 -5.60 -14.72
N GLU A 43 -27.99 -6.02 -15.37
CA GLU A 43 -26.69 -5.38 -15.24
C GLU A 43 -26.78 -3.88 -15.63
N GLY A 44 -26.21 -3.00 -14.80
CA GLY A 44 -26.24 -1.55 -15.01
C GLY A 44 -27.35 -0.80 -14.28
N ASN A 45 -28.33 -1.48 -13.67
CA ASN A 45 -29.35 -0.81 -12.82
C ASN A 45 -28.78 -0.33 -11.48
N VAL A 46 -27.71 -0.98 -11.00
CA VAL A 46 -27.01 -0.64 -9.75
C VAL A 46 -25.56 -0.26 -10.09
N THR A 47 -25.18 0.98 -9.75
CA THR A 47 -23.82 1.54 -9.89
C THR A 47 -23.27 1.91 -8.52
N GLU A 48 -21.96 2.16 -8.42
CA GLU A 48 -21.30 2.62 -7.18
C GLU A 48 -22.02 3.82 -6.56
N SER A 49 -22.40 4.81 -7.37
CA SER A 49 -23.08 6.04 -6.93
C SER A 49 -24.52 5.83 -6.41
N ASN A 50 -25.19 4.77 -6.85
CA ASN A 50 -26.58 4.46 -6.52
C ASN A 50 -26.70 3.30 -5.51
N TYR A 51 -25.58 2.67 -5.16
CA TYR A 51 -25.54 1.44 -4.38
C TYR A 51 -26.19 1.61 -3.00
N ASP A 52 -25.81 2.64 -2.24
CA ASP A 52 -26.33 2.88 -0.88
C ASP A 52 -27.85 3.13 -0.87
N GLN A 53 -28.35 3.86 -1.87
CA GLN A 53 -29.78 4.15 -1.99
C GLN A 53 -30.57 2.87 -2.26
N VAL A 54 -30.12 2.07 -3.22
CA VAL A 54 -30.75 0.79 -3.56
C VAL A 54 -30.65 -0.19 -2.40
N LEU A 55 -29.51 -0.27 -1.74
CA LEU A 55 -29.30 -1.14 -0.59
C LEU A 55 -30.26 -0.78 0.56
N HIS A 56 -30.44 0.50 0.85
CA HIS A 56 -31.38 0.96 1.87
C HIS A 56 -32.83 0.61 1.52
N SER A 57 -33.24 0.80 0.26
CA SER A 57 -34.57 0.40 -0.22
C SER A 57 -34.81 -1.11 -0.15
N LEU A 58 -33.82 -1.91 -0.53
CA LEU A 58 -33.89 -3.37 -0.46
C LEU A 58 -33.90 -3.88 0.98
N ASN A 59 -33.14 -3.27 1.88
CA ASN A 59 -33.15 -3.62 3.30
C ASN A 59 -34.53 -3.36 3.94
N GLY A 60 -35.21 -2.27 3.53
CA GLY A 60 -36.57 -1.99 3.98
C GLY A 60 -37.63 -2.95 3.41
N THR A 61 -37.40 -3.50 2.22
CA THR A 61 -38.40 -4.34 1.52
C THR A 61 -38.19 -5.83 1.79
N TYR A 62 -36.94 -6.29 1.87
CA TYR A 62 -36.53 -7.69 2.02
C TYR A 62 -35.41 -7.86 3.07
N PRO A 63 -35.67 -7.55 4.36
CA PRO A 63 -34.64 -7.56 5.40
C PRO A 63 -34.04 -8.95 5.64
N GLU A 64 -34.86 -10.01 5.58
CA GLU A 64 -34.44 -11.41 5.78
C GLU A 64 -33.40 -11.87 4.75
N VAL A 65 -33.58 -11.46 3.49
CA VAL A 65 -32.68 -11.83 2.39
C VAL A 65 -31.37 -11.06 2.50
N ILE A 66 -31.43 -9.75 2.79
CA ILE A 66 -30.24 -8.91 2.95
C ILE A 66 -29.38 -9.36 4.13
N GLN A 67 -29.98 -9.77 5.24
CA GLN A 67 -29.23 -10.33 6.38
C GLN A 67 -28.60 -11.69 6.06
N GLY A 68 -29.21 -12.46 5.17
CA GLY A 68 -28.64 -13.70 4.63
C GLY A 68 -27.50 -13.48 3.62
N LEU A 69 -27.40 -12.28 3.04
CA LEU A 69 -26.31 -11.94 2.14
C LEU A 69 -25.08 -11.49 2.92
N ASN A 70 -23.92 -12.10 2.62
CA ASN A 70 -22.63 -11.71 3.18
C ASN A 70 -22.06 -10.48 2.43
N LEU A 71 -22.76 -9.35 2.52
CA LEU A 71 -22.28 -8.09 1.94
C LEU A 71 -21.18 -7.51 2.81
N LYS A 72 -20.04 -7.18 2.19
CA LYS A 72 -18.94 -6.50 2.89
C LYS A 72 -19.17 -4.99 2.92
N THR A 73 -18.76 -4.33 3.99
CA THR A 73 -18.65 -2.87 4.01
C THR A 73 -17.42 -2.46 3.19
N CYS A 74 -17.63 -1.69 2.13
CA CYS A 74 -16.56 -1.23 1.24
C CYS A 74 -16.24 0.23 1.62
N ASP A 75 -15.18 0.46 2.39
CA ASP A 75 -14.72 1.79 2.77
C ASP A 75 -13.20 1.91 2.54
N LEU A 76 -12.76 3.00 1.92
CA LEU A 76 -11.34 3.16 1.60
C LEU A 76 -10.48 3.28 2.88
N ASN A 77 -10.99 3.97 3.90
CA ASN A 77 -10.24 4.21 5.13
C ASN A 77 -10.06 2.92 5.93
N SER A 78 -11.03 2.00 5.90
CA SER A 78 -10.87 0.69 6.53
C SER A 78 -9.78 -0.14 5.86
N PHE A 79 -9.72 -0.15 4.52
CA PHE A 79 -8.65 -0.84 3.78
C PHE A 79 -7.27 -0.23 4.04
N LEU A 80 -7.20 1.10 4.14
CA LEU A 80 -5.94 1.79 4.48
C LEU A 80 -5.53 1.52 5.92
N SER A 81 -6.48 1.55 6.87
CA SER A 81 -6.25 1.34 8.30
C SER A 81 -5.74 -0.07 8.62
N GLU A 82 -6.31 -1.09 7.98
CA GLU A 82 -5.85 -2.48 8.15
C GLU A 82 -4.44 -2.69 7.58
N GLY A 83 -4.06 -1.88 6.58
CA GLY A 83 -2.69 -1.79 6.10
C GLY A 83 -1.74 -1.16 7.13
N VAL A 84 -2.12 -0.08 7.80
CA VAL A 84 -1.23 0.63 8.74
C VAL A 84 -1.14 -0.01 10.13
N GLU A 85 -2.11 -0.80 10.58
CA GLU A 85 -2.00 -1.53 11.86
C GLU A 85 -0.93 -2.63 11.85
N GLY A 86 -0.52 -3.12 10.67
CA GLY A 86 0.59 -4.06 10.50
C GLY A 86 1.56 -3.60 9.42
N THR A 87 2.79 -3.23 9.80
CA THR A 87 3.83 -2.79 8.85
C THR A 87 4.05 -3.75 7.66
N GLY A 88 3.85 -5.05 7.86
CA GLY A 88 3.90 -6.07 6.80
C GLY A 88 2.70 -6.09 5.86
N LEU A 89 1.51 -5.71 6.32
CA LEU A 89 0.26 -5.72 5.55
C LEU A 89 0.20 -4.51 4.60
N ALA A 90 0.57 -3.31 5.08
CA ALA A 90 0.77 -2.13 4.21
C ALA A 90 1.77 -2.40 3.08
N PHE A 91 2.87 -3.10 3.38
CA PHE A 91 3.88 -3.44 2.38
C PHE A 91 3.31 -4.34 1.28
N ILE A 92 2.54 -5.37 1.65
CA ILE A 92 1.91 -6.30 0.70
C ILE A 92 0.95 -5.53 -0.23
N VAL A 93 0.06 -4.71 0.34
CA VAL A 93 -0.91 -3.91 -0.43
C VAL A 93 -0.18 -2.95 -1.39
N PHE A 94 0.88 -2.31 -0.91
CA PHE A 94 1.66 -1.38 -1.73
C PHE A 94 2.37 -2.11 -2.89
N THR A 95 2.93 -3.30 -2.65
CA THR A 95 3.53 -4.10 -3.72
C THR A 95 2.49 -4.64 -4.71
N GLU A 96 1.28 -5.01 -4.24
CA GLU A 96 0.18 -5.41 -5.13
C GLU A 96 -0.19 -4.26 -6.08
N ALA A 97 -0.29 -3.04 -5.57
CA ALA A 97 -0.55 -1.85 -6.39
C ALA A 97 0.56 -1.64 -7.46
N ILE A 98 1.84 -1.79 -7.10
CA ILE A 98 2.96 -1.69 -8.06
C ILE A 98 2.88 -2.76 -9.16
N THR A 99 2.46 -3.99 -8.83
CA THR A 99 2.40 -5.08 -9.82
C THR A 99 1.31 -4.91 -10.88
N LYS A 100 0.26 -4.13 -10.58
CA LYS A 100 -0.84 -3.85 -11.51
C LYS A 100 -0.48 -2.79 -12.56
N MET A 101 0.63 -2.06 -12.37
CA MET A 101 1.08 -1.02 -13.29
C MET A 101 1.70 -1.59 -14.59
N PRO A 102 1.56 -0.89 -15.73
CA PRO A 102 2.29 -1.24 -16.94
C PRO A 102 3.80 -1.13 -16.69
N VAL A 103 4.57 -2.14 -17.11
CA VAL A 103 6.03 -2.27 -16.85
C VAL A 103 6.37 -2.59 -15.37
N SER A 104 5.58 -3.45 -14.74
CA SER A 104 5.76 -3.88 -13.33
C SER A 104 7.18 -4.32 -12.89
N PRO A 105 8.01 -5.04 -13.67
CA PRO A 105 9.30 -5.53 -13.16
C PRO A 105 10.33 -4.41 -12.92
N VAL A 106 10.31 -3.35 -13.73
CA VAL A 106 11.25 -2.21 -13.58
C VAL A 106 10.91 -1.40 -12.34
N TRP A 107 9.61 -1.19 -12.09
CA TRP A 107 9.13 -0.42 -10.94
C TRP A 107 9.29 -1.16 -9.62
N SER A 108 9.13 -2.49 -9.62
CA SER A 108 9.37 -3.32 -8.43
C SER A 108 10.82 -3.23 -7.97
N VAL A 109 11.79 -3.35 -8.89
CA VAL A 109 13.23 -3.26 -8.56
C VAL A 109 13.60 -1.89 -8.01
N LEU A 110 13.10 -0.79 -8.60
CA LEU A 110 13.34 0.56 -8.11
C LEU A 110 12.77 0.77 -6.69
N PHE A 111 11.59 0.22 -6.42
CA PHE A 111 10.98 0.28 -5.10
C PHE A 111 11.77 -0.50 -4.05
N PHE A 112 12.23 -1.72 -4.39
CA PHE A 112 13.08 -2.50 -3.51
C PHE A 112 14.42 -1.80 -3.20
N ILE A 113 15.07 -1.20 -4.21
CA ILE A 113 16.31 -0.43 -4.00
C ILE A 113 16.05 0.77 -3.09
N MET A 114 14.94 1.49 -3.28
CA MET A 114 14.57 2.62 -2.42
C MET A 114 14.40 2.17 -0.96
N LEU A 115 13.65 1.09 -0.72
CA LEU A 115 13.43 0.54 0.63
C LEU A 115 14.72 0.02 1.25
N PHE A 116 15.57 -0.62 0.47
CA PHE A 116 16.88 -1.08 0.91
C PHE A 116 17.77 0.09 1.33
N CYS A 117 17.82 1.17 0.54
CA CYS A 117 18.54 2.40 0.90
C CYS A 117 17.96 3.06 2.16
N LEU A 118 16.63 3.09 2.35
CA LEU A 118 16.00 3.61 3.57
C LEU A 118 16.39 2.77 4.79
N GLY A 119 16.34 1.44 4.67
CA GLY A 119 16.78 0.52 5.72
C GLY A 119 18.25 0.70 6.08
N LEU A 120 19.13 0.77 5.08
CA LEU A 120 20.56 1.00 5.28
C LEU A 120 20.84 2.36 5.93
N SER A 121 20.17 3.44 5.49
CA SER A 121 20.37 4.78 6.06
C SER A 121 20.01 4.84 7.54
N SER A 122 18.98 4.10 7.97
CA SER A 122 18.61 3.97 9.38
C SER A 122 19.63 3.14 10.15
N MET A 123 20.15 2.06 9.58
CA MET A 123 21.17 1.25 10.24
C MET A 123 22.49 2.00 10.41
N PHE A 124 22.95 2.74 9.40
CA PHE A 124 24.11 3.63 9.52
C PHE A 124 23.86 4.74 10.55
N GLY A 125 22.67 5.37 10.56
CA GLY A 125 22.34 6.37 11.59
C GLY A 125 22.34 5.79 13.02
N ASN A 126 21.85 4.58 13.21
CA ASN A 126 21.88 3.89 14.51
C ASN A 126 23.31 3.49 14.91
N ILE A 127 24.14 3.02 13.96
CA ILE A 127 25.52 2.64 14.26
C ILE A 127 26.34 3.86 14.66
N GLU A 128 26.21 4.97 13.94
CA GLU A 128 26.87 6.24 14.28
C GLU A 128 26.36 6.77 15.63
N GLY A 129 25.04 6.69 15.88
CA GLY A 129 24.43 7.12 17.13
C GLY A 129 24.86 6.32 18.37
N VAL A 130 25.28 5.06 18.21
CA VAL A 130 25.81 4.22 19.29
C VAL A 130 27.34 4.31 19.38
N LEU A 131 28.03 4.43 18.25
CA LEU A 131 29.48 4.49 18.17
C LEU A 131 30.04 5.81 18.74
N VAL A 132 29.38 6.94 18.46
CA VAL A 132 29.79 8.27 18.95
C VAL A 132 29.85 8.34 20.49
N PRO A 133 28.81 7.99 21.26
CA PRO A 133 28.88 8.02 22.72
C PRO A 133 29.79 6.94 23.32
N LEU A 134 29.95 5.77 22.68
CA LEU A 134 30.91 4.75 23.14
C LEU A 134 32.37 5.18 22.94
N GLN A 135 32.65 5.90 21.85
CA GLN A 135 33.95 6.50 21.60
C GLN A 135 34.23 7.65 22.57
N ASP A 136 33.21 8.45 22.90
CA ASP A 136 33.31 9.57 23.85
C ASP A 136 33.53 9.09 25.30
N LEU A 137 32.90 7.97 25.69
CA LEU A 137 33.05 7.33 27.01
C LEU A 137 34.38 6.56 27.20
N GLY A 138 35.25 6.51 26.18
CA GLY A 138 36.63 6.04 26.31
C GLY A 138 36.82 4.53 26.56
N VAL A 139 35.81 3.72 26.24
CA VAL A 139 35.84 2.25 26.49
C VAL A 139 36.80 1.52 25.54
N PHE A 140 37.13 2.09 24.38
CA PHE A 140 38.10 1.50 23.45
C PHE A 140 39.55 1.92 23.79
N PRO A 141 40.46 0.98 24.09
CA PRO A 141 41.86 1.31 24.33
C PRO A 141 42.49 1.87 23.05
N LYS A 142 43.27 2.94 23.22
CA LYS A 142 43.98 3.77 22.21
C LYS A 142 44.85 3.04 21.17
N SER A 143 44.86 1.71 21.12
CA SER A 143 45.78 0.89 20.32
C SER A 143 45.16 0.30 19.04
N TRP A 144 43.91 0.59 18.70
CA TRP A 144 43.33 0.14 17.44
C TRP A 144 43.42 1.22 16.36
N PRO A 145 44.16 0.95 15.26
CA PRO A 145 44.22 1.87 14.14
C PRO A 145 42.85 1.93 13.46
N LYS A 146 42.42 3.17 13.22
CA LYS A 146 41.25 3.66 12.46
C LYS A 146 40.94 2.94 11.14
N GLU A 147 41.89 2.18 10.58
CA GLU A 147 41.74 1.37 9.36
C GLU A 147 40.96 0.07 9.58
N ALA A 148 40.96 -0.48 10.79
CA ALA A 148 40.23 -1.71 11.11
C ALA A 148 38.73 -1.47 11.41
N ILE A 149 38.35 -0.22 11.68
CA ILE A 149 37.01 0.16 12.13
C ILE A 149 36.13 0.57 10.95
N ALA A 150 36.71 1.14 9.90
CA ALA A 150 36.04 1.42 8.63
C ALA A 150 36.68 0.56 7.53
N GLY A 151 36.11 -0.62 7.30
CA GLY A 151 36.53 -1.53 6.23
C GLY A 151 36.25 -0.95 4.84
N GLU A 152 37.04 0.02 4.40
CA GLU A 152 37.12 0.48 3.01
C GLU A 152 38.25 -0.30 2.32
N ILE A 153 37.90 -1.42 1.69
CA ILE A 153 38.81 -2.21 0.86
C ILE A 153 38.83 -1.55 -0.52
N ARG A 154 39.98 -0.95 -0.88
CA ARG A 154 40.33 -0.61 -2.26
C ARG A 154 40.51 -1.88 -3.10
#